data_AF-A0A917AZB5-F1
#
_entry.id   AF-A0A917AZB5-F1
#
_cell.length_a   1.000
_cell.length_b   1.000
_cell.length_c   1.000
_cell.angle_alpha   90.00
_cell.angle_beta   90.00
_cell.angle_gamma   90.00
#
_symmetry.space_group_name_H-M   'P 1'
#
loop_
_entity.id
_entity.type
_entity.pdbx_description
1 polymer ?
#
loop_
_entity_poly.entity_id
_entity_poly.type
_entity_poly.pdbx_seq_one_letter_code
_entity_poly.pdbx_strand_id
1 'polypeptide(L)' 'MRLIALLLIATPGIIAVIGIKLIRDALFNVFHPVFFHIVIQGVFGLLCVIGGIAFIGGFILHRDRKRNLTKGRFKKK' A
#
# COMPACT_ATOMS: atom_id res chain seq x y z
N MET A 1 -8.94 -21.30 -2.74
CA MET A 1 -9.39 -20.08 -2.03
C MET A 1 -8.32 -19.37 -1.17
N ARG A 2 -7.31 -20.05 -0.59
CA ARG A 2 -6.25 -19.36 0.21
C ARG A 2 -5.21 -18.60 -0.63
N LEU A 3 -4.92 -19.07 -1.84
CA LEU A 3 -3.93 -18.48 -2.75
C LEU A 3 -4.33 -17.07 -3.24
N ILE A 4 -5.62 -16.84 -3.47
CA ILE A 4 -6.14 -15.53 -3.92
C ILE A 4 -5.97 -14.49 -2.81
N ALA A 5 -6.20 -14.85 -1.55
CA ALA A 5 -5.95 -13.97 -0.41
C ALA A 5 -4.46 -13.64 -0.22
N LEU A 6 -3.58 -14.59 -0.54
CA LEU A 6 -2.13 -14.36 -0.53
C LEU A 6 -1.71 -13.39 -1.65
N LEU A 7 -2.24 -13.59 -2.86
CA LEU A 7 -1.97 -12.73 -4.01
C LEU A 7 -2.48 -11.31 -3.77
N LEU A 8 -3.66 -11.18 -3.14
CA LEU A 8 -4.27 -9.88 -2.81
C LEU A 8 -3.51 -9.12 -1.73
N ILE A 9 -2.76 -9.81 -0.86
CA ILE A 9 -1.80 -9.20 0.10
C ILE A 9 -0.45 -8.90 -0.57
N ALA A 10 0.00 -9.73 -1.51
CA ALA A 10 1.28 -9.55 -2.18
C ALA A 10 1.28 -8.30 -3.09
N THR A 11 0.18 -8.05 -3.81
CA THR A 11 0.04 -6.89 -4.71
C THR A 11 0.32 -5.54 -4.03
N PRO A 12 -0.32 -5.17 -2.90
CA PRO A 12 -0.05 -3.90 -2.24
C PRO A 12 1.35 -3.83 -1.61
N GLY A 13 1.93 -4.98 -1.22
CA GLY A 13 3.32 -5.05 -0.77
C GLY A 13 4.30 -4.66 -1.88
N ILE A 14 4.09 -5.17 -3.09
CA ILE A 14 4.90 -4.82 -4.27
C ILE A 14 4.74 -3.33 -4.61
N ILE A 15 3.52 -2.80 -4.57
CA ILE A 15 3.24 -1.38 -4.81
C ILE A 15 3.97 -0.49 -3.77
N ALA A 16 3.98 -0.89 -2.50
CA ALA A 16 4.69 -0.16 -1.46
C ALA A 16 6.22 -0.16 -1.68
N VAL A 17 6.80 -1.29 -2.08
CA VAL A 17 8.25 -1.38 -2.40
C VAL A 17 8.61 -0.49 -3.58
N ILE A 18 7.77 -0.45 -4.62
CA ILE A 18 7.94 0.45 -5.77
C ILE A 18 7.85 1.91 -5.32
N GLY A 19 6.89 2.26 -4.46
CA GLY A 19 6.75 3.60 -3.91
C GLY A 19 7.99 4.05 -3.12
N ILE A 20 8.53 3.18 -2.25
CA ILE A 20 9.77 3.45 -1.49
C ILE A 20 10.95 3.67 -2.45
N LYS A 21 11.05 2.88 -3.52
CA LYS A 21 12.09 3.03 -4.53
C LYS A 21 12.02 4.39 -5.21
N LEU A 22 10.81 4.84 -5.59
CA LEU A 22 10.61 6.17 -6.19
C LEU A 22 10.97 7.31 -5.23
N ILE A 23 10.64 7.20 -3.94
CA ILE A 23 11.02 8.20 -2.92
C ILE A 23 12.53 8.30 -2.82
N ARG A 24 13.20 7.15 -2.74
CA ARG A 24 14.66 7.09 -2.68
C ARG A 24 15.27 7.74 -3.92
N ASP A 25 14.81 7.37 -5.11
CA ASP A 25 15.35 7.91 -6.36
C ASP A 25 15.10 9.44 -6.45
N ALA A 26 13.99 9.95 -5.90
CA ALA A 26 13.74 11.40 -5.78
C ALA A 26 14.70 12.09 -4.78
N LEU A 27 15.04 11.45 -3.66
CA LEU A 27 15.99 11.98 -2.66
C LEU A 27 17.43 12.05 -3.17
N PHE A 28 17.83 11.12 -4.04
CA PHE A 28 19.15 11.14 -4.69
C PHE A 28 19.18 11.95 -5.98
N ASN A 29 18.13 12.74 -6.26
CA ASN A 29 17.98 13.54 -7.46
C ASN A 29 18.11 12.73 -8.77
N VAL A 30 17.74 11.44 -8.72
CA VAL A 30 17.69 10.54 -9.87
C VAL A 30 16.35 10.77 -10.57
N PHE A 31 16.41 11.60 -11.61
CA PHE A 31 15.25 12.04 -12.36
C PHE A 31 14.85 10.99 -13.39
N HIS A 32 13.63 10.47 -13.28
CA HIS A 32 13.04 9.67 -14.35
C HIS A 32 12.29 10.59 -15.33
N PRO A 33 12.53 10.50 -16.65
CA PRO A 33 11.86 11.34 -17.66
C PRO A 33 10.34 11.13 -17.73
N VAL A 34 9.84 10.08 -17.09
CA VAL A 34 8.40 9.81 -16.91
C VAL A 34 7.75 10.81 -15.95
N PHE A 35 8.50 11.41 -15.04
CA PHE A 35 8.01 12.38 -14.07
C PHE A 35 8.53 13.78 -14.41
N PHE A 36 7.63 14.73 -14.67
CA PHE A 36 7.98 16.11 -15.02
C PHE A 36 8.78 16.86 -13.95
N HIS A 37 8.74 16.44 -12.69
CA HIS A 37 9.41 17.09 -11.58
C HIS A 37 9.83 16.09 -10.49
N ILE A 38 11.01 16.26 -9.87
CA ILE A 38 11.55 15.37 -8.82
C ILE A 38 10.62 15.30 -7.60
N VAL A 39 9.99 16.43 -7.25
CA VAL A 39 9.00 16.52 -6.16
C VAL A 39 7.75 15.72 -6.49
N ILE A 40 7.29 15.75 -7.75
CA ILE A 40 6.13 14.96 -8.18
C ILE A 40 6.45 13.46 -8.12
N GLN A 41 7.66 13.05 -8.53
CA GLN A 41 8.13 11.67 -8.38
C GLN A 41 8.11 11.21 -6.91
N GLY A 42 8.58 12.06 -5.99
CA GLY A 42 8.57 11.79 -4.55
C GLY A 42 7.14 11.69 -3.96
N VAL A 43 6.26 12.64 -4.31
CA VAL A 43 4.85 12.64 -3.85
C VAL A 43 4.09 11.43 -4.40
N PHE A 44 4.35 11.04 -5.66
CA PHE A 44 3.74 9.85 -6.25
C PHE A 44 4.23 8.57 -5.56
N GLY A 45 5.53 8.50 -5.23
CA GLY A 45 6.09 7.43 -4.41
C GLY A 45 5.41 7.35 -3.03
N LEU A 46 5.17 8.49 -2.37
CA LEU A 46 4.46 8.57 -1.09
C LEU A 46 3.01 8.06 -1.21
N LEU A 47 2.29 8.46 -2.25
CA LEU A 47 0.93 7.99 -2.54
C LEU A 47 0.90 6.47 -2.76
N CYS A 48 1.87 5.89 -3.47
CA CYS A 48 1.98 4.45 -3.65
C CYS A 48 2.22 3.72 -2.31
N VAL A 49 3.06 4.27 -1.43
CA VAL A 49 3.31 3.69 -0.10
C VAL A 49 2.08 3.76 0.78
N ILE A 50 1.46 4.93 0.90
CA ILE A 50 0.24 5.13 1.71
C ILE A 50 -0.89 4.26 1.17
N GLY A 51 -1.06 4.23 -0.16
CA GLY A 51 -2.05 3.39 -0.83
C GLY A 51 -1.81 1.90 -0.55
N GLY A 52 -0.57 1.42 -0.67
CA GLY A 52 -0.21 0.03 -0.35
C GLY A 52 -0.52 -0.33 1.10
N ILE A 53 -0.13 0.52 2.05
CA ILE A 53 -0.40 0.31 3.49
C ILE A 53 -1.91 0.35 3.79
N ALA A 54 -2.62 1.34 3.25
CA ALA A 54 -4.07 1.47 3.43
C ALA A 54 -4.82 0.27 2.86
N PHE A 55 -4.37 -0.28 1.74
CA PHE A 55 -4.95 -1.48 1.13
C PHE A 55 -4.71 -2.72 1.99
N ILE A 56 -3.50 -2.88 2.55
CA ILE A 56 -3.18 -3.96 3.49
C ILE A 56 -4.05 -3.84 4.75
N GLY A 57 -4.13 -2.65 5.35
CA GLY A 57 -4.94 -2.39 6.54
C GLY A 57 -6.44 -2.63 6.29
N GLY A 58 -6.97 -2.17 5.16
CA GLY A 58 -8.34 -2.40 4.73
C GLY A 58 -8.65 -3.89 4.51
N PHE A 59 -7.72 -4.62 3.90
CA PHE A 59 -7.85 -6.07 3.71
C PHE A 59 -7.84 -6.82 5.05
N ILE A 60 -6.93 -6.48 5.97
CA ILE A 60 -6.87 -7.06 7.31
C ILE A 60 -8.19 -6.82 8.04
N LEU A 61 -8.72 -5.59 8.02
CA LEU A 61 -10.00 -5.24 8.66
C LEU A 61 -11.18 -6.00 8.06
N HIS A 62 -11.25 -6.12 6.74
CA HIS A 62 -12.31 -6.87 6.06
C HIS A 62 -12.23 -8.38 6.38
N ARG A 63 -11.00 -8.93 6.42
CA ARG A 63 -10.74 -10.33 6.75
C ARG A 63 -11.10 -10.64 8.21
N ASP A 64 -10.76 -9.74 9.14
CA ASP A 64 -11.03 -9.91 10.56
C ASP A 64 -12.53 -9.79 10.89
N ARG A 65 -13.22 -8.87 10.21
CA ARG A 65 -14.69 -8.74 10.26
C ARG A 65 -15.40 -10.03 9.82
N LYS A 66 -14.90 -10.71 8.78
CA LYS A 66 -15.51 -11.96 8.27
C LYS A 66 -15.30 -13.16 9.21
N ARG A 67 -14.30 -13.13 10.10
CA ARG A 67 -14.00 -14.23 11.04
C ARG A 67 -14.55 -14.01 12.45
N ASN A 68 -15.32 -12.93 12.71
CA ASN A 68 -15.90 -12.62 14.03
C ASN A 68 -14.88 -12.62 15.19
N LEU A 69 -13.59 -12.38 14.90
CA LEU A 69 -12.52 -12.31 15.91
C LEU A 69 -12.32 -10.90 16.49
N THR A 70 -13.07 -9.92 15.98
CA THR A 70 -13.10 -8.55 16.53
C THR A 70 -13.70 -8.55 17.94
N LYS A 71 -12.84 -8.51 18.97
CA LYS A 71 -13.25 -8.27 20.36
C LYS A 71 -13.91 -6.89 20.47
N GLY A 72 -15.25 -6.89 20.54
CA GLY A 72 -16.09 -5.82 21.11
C GLY A 72 -16.19 -4.47 20.36
N ARG A 73 -15.14 -3.98 19.68
CA ARG A 73 -15.08 -2.58 19.20
C ARG A 73 -15.54 -2.32 17.76
N PHE A 74 -15.69 -3.37 16.93
CA PHE A 74 -16.16 -3.29 15.54
C PHE A 74 -17.39 -4.16 15.27
N LYS A 75 -18.16 -4.50 16.30
CA LYS A 75 -19.45 -5.18 16.14
C LYS A 75 -20.39 -4.18 15.44
N LYS A 76 -20.74 -4.46 14.18
CA LYS A 76 -21.81 -3.72 13.48
C LYS A 76 -23.06 -3.75 14.38
N LYS A 77 -23.63 -2.59 14.64
CA LYS A 77 -25.05 -2.49 14.95
C LYS A 77 -25.84 -2.77 13.67
#